data_AF-A0A8J4YPX5-F1
#
_entry.id   AF-A0A8J4YPX5-F1
#
_cell.length_a   1.000
_cell.length_b   1.000
_cell.length_c   1.000
_cell.angle_alpha   90.00
_cell.angle_beta   90.00
_cell.angle_gamma   90.00
#
_symmetry.space_group_name_H-M   'P 1'
#
loop_
_entity.id
_entity.type
_entity.pdbx_description
1 polymer ?
#
loop_
_entity_poly.entity_id
_entity_poly.type
_entity_poly.pdbx_seq_one_letter_code
_entity_poly.pdbx_strand_id
1 'polypeptide(L)'
;MPRKSPPNQTLLPLNGEHVQYRTANTTNEARVDVSARGFWTRGQRAFMEIRIFDPMAACYQRIPLEAAHQKNEREKIRRYGDRIQNVDHGTFTPLVFTTSGGMGPKTKCFYSRLADVMAEKKHQPRSHVVA
;
A
#
# COMPACT_ATOMS: atom_id res chain seq x y z
N MET A 1 16.43 -22.62 -9.01
CA MET A 1 16.33 -21.66 -7.88
C MET A 1 15.06 -21.97 -7.10
N PRO A 2 15.11 -22.12 -5.76
CA PRO A 2 13.89 -22.36 -4.98
C PRO A 2 12.96 -21.15 -5.13
N ARG A 3 11.70 -21.39 -5.52
CA ARG A 3 10.68 -20.33 -5.52
C ARG A 3 10.54 -19.87 -4.08
N LYS A 4 11.00 -18.65 -3.76
CA LYS A 4 10.71 -18.03 -2.47
C LYS A 4 9.19 -18.07 -2.30
N SER A 5 8.72 -18.69 -1.22
CA SER A 5 7.30 -18.66 -0.84
C SER A 5 6.80 -17.22 -0.98
N PRO A 6 5.61 -16.99 -1.59
CA PRO A 6 5.08 -15.65 -1.69
C PRO A 6 5.04 -15.04 -0.29
N PRO A 7 5.47 -13.78 -0.14
CA PRO A 7 5.45 -13.15 1.17
C PRO A 7 4.02 -13.19 1.71
N ASN A 8 3.88 -13.59 2.98
CA ASN A 8 2.57 -13.72 3.62
C ASN A 8 1.82 -12.37 3.52
N GLN A 9 0.54 -12.38 3.18
CA GLN A 9 -0.32 -11.18 3.14
C GLN A 9 -1.07 -10.99 4.46
N THR A 10 -1.07 -12.01 5.31
CA THR A 10 -1.71 -12.00 6.62
C THR A 10 -0.87 -11.17 7.59
N LEU A 11 -1.59 -10.35 8.35
CA LEU A 11 -1.08 -9.55 9.46
C LEU A 11 -1.00 -10.41 10.72
N LEU A 12 -0.04 -10.12 11.59
CA LEU A 12 0.06 -10.80 12.88
C LEU A 12 -1.21 -10.58 13.72
N PRO A 13 -1.69 -11.61 14.45
CA PRO A 13 -2.82 -11.45 15.36
C PRO A 13 -2.48 -10.44 16.46
N LEU A 14 -3.50 -9.79 17.01
CA LEU A 14 -3.34 -8.91 18.16
C LEU A 14 -3.35 -9.76 19.44
N ASN A 15 -2.34 -9.57 20.29
CA ASN A 15 -2.14 -10.22 21.57
C ASN A 15 -2.13 -9.20 22.72
N GLY A 16 -3.05 -8.22 22.67
CA GLY A 16 -3.19 -7.16 23.68
C GLY A 16 -2.63 -5.81 23.25
N GLU A 17 -2.03 -5.69 22.06
CA GLU A 17 -1.63 -4.40 21.50
C GLU A 17 -2.85 -3.53 21.22
N HIS A 18 -2.75 -2.26 21.59
CA HIS A 18 -3.79 -1.27 21.32
C HIS A 18 -3.52 -0.56 19.98
N VAL A 19 -4.49 -0.61 19.07
CA VAL A 19 -4.43 0.14 17.81
C VAL A 19 -5.05 1.54 17.98
N GLN A 20 -4.38 2.56 17.44
CA GLN A 20 -4.71 3.97 17.65
C GLN A 20 -6.12 4.35 17.19
N TYR A 21 -6.56 3.82 16.04
CA TYR A 21 -7.79 4.27 15.39
C TYR A 21 -8.94 3.29 15.60
N ARG A 22 -10.14 3.81 15.91
CA ARG A 22 -11.38 3.02 15.91
C ARG A 22 -11.70 2.34 14.57
N THR A 23 -11.21 2.90 13.48
CA THR A 23 -11.36 2.34 12.13
C THR A 23 -10.29 1.31 11.76
N ALA A 24 -9.34 1.03 12.67
CA ALA A 24 -8.29 0.06 12.44
C ALA A 24 -8.89 -1.35 12.30
N ASN A 25 -8.31 -2.15 11.40
CA ASN A 25 -8.70 -3.53 11.25
C ASN A 25 -8.04 -4.38 12.35
N THR A 26 -8.84 -4.87 13.28
CA THR A 26 -8.40 -5.66 14.44
C THR A 26 -8.64 -7.16 14.29
N THR A 27 -9.10 -7.64 13.13
CA THR A 27 -9.38 -9.08 12.97
C THR A 27 -8.10 -9.92 13.00
N ASN A 28 -8.15 -11.10 13.63
CA ASN A 28 -6.98 -11.97 13.79
C ASN A 28 -6.43 -12.47 12.45
N GLU A 29 -7.29 -12.61 11.43
CA GLU A 29 -6.91 -13.03 10.07
C GLU A 29 -6.94 -11.85 9.09
N ALA A 30 -6.66 -10.63 9.56
CA ALA A 30 -6.56 -9.48 8.68
C ALA A 30 -5.49 -9.73 7.61
N ARG A 31 -5.86 -9.47 6.36
CA ARG A 31 -4.99 -9.60 5.20
C ARG A 31 -4.89 -8.27 4.46
N VAL A 32 -3.76 -8.09 3.79
CA VAL A 32 -3.60 -7.03 2.79
C VAL A 32 -3.59 -7.58 1.37
N ASP A 33 -3.82 -6.72 0.38
CA ASP A 33 -3.80 -7.08 -1.03
C ASP A 33 -2.42 -7.56 -1.52
N VAL A 34 -1.33 -6.91 -1.11
CA VAL A 34 0.03 -7.22 -1.57
C VAL A 34 1.03 -7.10 -0.43
N SER A 35 2.02 -7.98 -0.43
CA SER A 35 3.21 -7.81 0.41
C SER A 35 4.49 -8.10 -0.37
N ALA A 36 5.59 -7.50 0.06
CA ALA A 36 6.91 -7.67 -0.51
C ALA A 36 7.97 -7.54 0.59
N ARG A 37 9.04 -8.36 0.54
CA ARG A 37 10.17 -8.22 1.47
C ARG A 37 11.28 -7.42 0.80
N GLY A 38 11.84 -6.42 1.49
CA GLY A 38 12.97 -5.65 0.99
C GLY A 38 12.62 -4.51 0.04
N PHE A 39 11.33 -4.16 -0.12
CA PHE A 39 10.90 -3.16 -1.11
C PHE A 39 11.32 -1.73 -0.72
N TRP A 40 10.96 -1.32 0.49
CA TRP A 40 11.36 -0.03 1.07
C TRP A 40 12.67 -0.13 1.84
N THR A 41 12.73 -1.07 2.79
CA THR A 41 13.91 -1.31 3.65
C THR A 41 14.35 -2.76 3.50
N ARG A 42 15.67 -3.00 3.37
CA ARG A 42 16.24 -4.35 3.25
C ARG A 42 15.77 -5.23 4.43
N GLY A 43 15.28 -6.43 4.12
CA GLY A 43 14.83 -7.40 5.12
C GLY A 43 13.43 -7.13 5.72
N GLN A 44 12.96 -5.89 5.71
CA GLN A 44 11.64 -5.53 6.23
C GLN A 44 10.51 -5.94 5.27
N ARG A 45 9.34 -6.30 5.82
CA ARG A 45 8.12 -6.52 5.02
C ARG A 45 7.45 -5.19 4.74
N ALA A 46 7.10 -5.00 3.48
CA ALA A 46 6.28 -3.91 3.00
C ALA A 46 4.92 -4.46 2.60
N PHE A 47 3.88 -3.77 3.04
CA PHE A 47 2.48 -4.15 2.85
C PHE A 47 1.79 -3.06 2.05
N MET A 48 0.96 -3.46 1.09
CA MET A 48 0.19 -2.56 0.26
C MET A 48 -1.27 -2.97 0.22
N GLU A 49 -2.12 -1.96 0.27
CA GLU A 49 -3.56 -2.07 0.11
C GLU A 49 -3.97 -1.24 -1.09
N ILE A 50 -4.69 -1.86 -2.01
CA ILE A 50 -5.13 -1.24 -3.25
C ILE A 50 -6.53 -0.65 -3.02
N ARG A 51 -6.75 0.52 -3.63
CA ARG A 51 -8.07 1.11 -3.75
C ARG A 51 -8.19 1.75 -5.13
N ILE A 52 -9.28 1.43 -5.81
CA ILE A 52 -9.69 2.12 -7.03
C ILE A 52 -10.99 2.87 -6.67
N PHE A 53 -11.06 4.16 -6.96
CA PHE A 53 -12.27 4.95 -6.74
C PHE A 53 -12.70 5.69 -8.01
N ASP A 54 -13.99 5.89 -8.18
CA ASP A 54 -14.51 6.75 -9.24
C ASP A 54 -14.48 8.21 -8.78
N PRO A 55 -13.66 9.10 -9.38
CA PRO A 55 -13.61 10.50 -9.01
C PRO A 55 -14.90 11.26 -9.33
N MET A 56 -15.76 10.73 -10.19
CA MET A 56 -17.04 11.34 -10.56
C MET A 56 -18.20 10.94 -9.64
N ALA A 57 -17.97 10.03 -8.70
CA ALA A 57 -19.01 9.60 -7.75
C ALA A 57 -19.49 10.76 -6.87
N ALA A 58 -20.77 10.72 -6.47
CA ALA A 58 -21.43 11.78 -5.71
C ALA A 58 -20.67 12.20 -4.43
N CYS A 59 -20.00 11.26 -3.77
CA CYS A 59 -19.23 11.52 -2.54
C CYS A 59 -17.92 12.30 -2.76
N TYR A 60 -17.50 12.51 -4.02
CA TYR A 60 -16.32 13.28 -4.41
C TYR A 60 -16.65 14.58 -5.15
N GLN A 61 -17.90 14.79 -5.59
CA GLN A 61 -18.31 15.95 -6.42
C GLN A 61 -17.95 17.32 -5.85
N ARG A 62 -17.83 17.45 -4.52
CA ARG A 62 -17.57 18.73 -3.84
C ARG A 62 -16.13 18.89 -3.35
N ILE A 63 -15.22 17.97 -3.70
CA ILE A 63 -13.82 18.07 -3.30
C ILE A 63 -12.88 17.94 -4.51
N PRO A 64 -11.76 18.68 -4.53
CA PRO A 64 -10.75 18.52 -5.57
C PRO A 64 -10.22 17.08 -5.64
N LEU A 65 -9.80 16.64 -6.83
CA LEU A 65 -9.27 15.30 -7.05
C LEU A 65 -8.11 14.95 -6.09
N GLU A 66 -7.23 15.91 -5.83
CA GLU A 66 -6.14 15.72 -4.87
C GLU A 66 -6.65 15.43 -3.46
N ALA A 67 -7.65 16.20 -2.99
CA ALA A 67 -8.29 15.96 -1.70
C ALA A 67 -9.01 14.59 -1.67
N ALA A 68 -9.60 14.16 -2.79
CA ALA A 68 -10.18 12.83 -2.92
C ALA A 68 -9.11 11.72 -2.77
N HIS A 69 -7.94 11.87 -3.40
CA HIS A 69 -6.81 10.95 -3.21
C HIS A 69 -6.34 10.93 -1.75
N GLN A 70 -6.09 12.10 -1.15
CA GLN A 70 -5.62 12.20 0.23
C GLN A 70 -6.62 11.60 1.23
N LYS A 71 -7.92 11.82 1.03
CA LYS A 71 -8.99 11.21 1.81
C LYS A 71 -8.90 9.68 1.75
N ASN A 72 -8.81 9.13 0.55
CA ASN A 72 -8.73 7.68 0.33
C ASN A 72 -7.45 7.06 0.91
N GLU A 73 -6.31 7.71 0.74
CA GLU A 73 -5.04 7.26 1.33
C GLU A 73 -5.13 7.28 2.86
N ARG A 74 -5.66 8.36 3.45
CA ARG A 74 -5.82 8.51 4.89
C ARG A 74 -6.73 7.44 5.47
N GLU A 75 -7.84 7.10 4.81
CA GLU A 75 -8.73 6.03 5.25
C GLU A 75 -8.01 4.68 5.33
N LYS A 76 -7.23 4.32 4.30
CA LYS A 76 -6.45 3.07 4.30
C LYS A 76 -5.34 3.11 5.37
N ILE A 77 -4.65 4.23 5.54
CA ILE A 77 -3.62 4.39 6.58
C ILE A 77 -4.21 4.23 7.98
N ARG A 78 -5.36 4.85 8.25
CA ARG A 78 -6.04 4.70 9.55
C ARG A 78 -6.52 3.27 9.78
N ARG A 79 -6.85 2.54 8.71
CA ARG A 79 -7.33 1.16 8.81
C ARG A 79 -6.22 0.16 9.06
N TYR A 80 -5.02 0.36 8.51
CA TYR A 80 -3.98 -0.66 8.52
C TYR A 80 -2.61 -0.18 9.01
N GLY A 81 -2.28 1.10 8.82
CA GLY A 81 -0.93 1.61 9.00
C GLY A 81 -0.39 1.42 10.41
N ASP A 82 -1.18 1.78 11.41
CA ASP A 82 -0.80 1.68 12.82
C ASP A 82 -0.50 0.24 13.25
N ARG A 83 -1.41 -0.69 12.96
CA ARG A 83 -1.20 -2.13 13.21
C ARG A 83 0.03 -2.66 12.49
N ILE A 84 0.20 -2.34 11.22
CA ILE A 84 1.33 -2.84 10.42
C ILE A 84 2.67 -2.31 10.95
N GLN A 85 2.71 -1.07 11.41
CA GLN A 85 3.93 -0.47 11.94
C GLN A 85 4.26 -1.00 13.34
N ASN A 86 3.26 -1.08 14.22
CA ASN A 86 3.47 -1.34 15.64
C ASN A 86 3.40 -2.83 16.00
N VAL A 87 2.70 -3.66 15.21
CA VAL A 87 2.54 -5.10 15.44
C VAL A 87 3.33 -5.91 14.42
N ASP A 88 3.13 -5.66 13.12
CA ASP A 88 3.85 -6.41 12.06
C ASP A 88 5.31 -5.95 11.86
N HIS A 89 5.70 -4.83 12.48
CA HIS A 89 6.99 -4.15 12.29
C HIS A 89 7.34 -3.94 10.81
N GLY A 90 6.31 -3.72 9.99
CA GLY A 90 6.40 -3.50 8.56
C GLY A 90 6.19 -2.05 8.15
N THR A 91 6.39 -1.80 6.85
CA THR A 91 6.01 -0.52 6.22
C THR A 91 4.67 -0.69 5.51
N PHE A 92 3.82 0.34 5.56
CA PHE A 92 2.54 0.35 4.87
C PHE A 92 2.49 1.40 3.76
N THR A 93 1.93 1.05 2.60
CA THR A 93 1.70 1.98 1.49
C THR A 93 0.30 1.78 0.89
N PRO A 94 -0.62 2.75 0.99
CA PRO A 94 -1.88 2.68 0.28
C PRO A 94 -1.65 2.98 -1.21
N LEU A 95 -2.13 2.09 -2.08
CA LEU A 95 -2.11 2.26 -3.53
C LEU A 95 -3.49 2.69 -4.00
N VAL A 96 -3.71 4.00 -4.01
CA VAL A 96 -4.97 4.62 -4.44
C VAL A 96 -4.87 5.05 -5.90
N PHE A 97 -5.83 4.59 -6.69
CA PHE A 97 -6.02 4.90 -8.11
C PHE A 97 -7.43 5.45 -8.36
N THR A 98 -7.60 6.27 -9.39
CA THR A 98 -8.91 6.52 -9.99
C THR A 98 -9.28 5.40 -10.96
N THR A 99 -10.56 5.27 -11.30
CA THR A 99 -11.04 4.40 -12.39
C THR A 99 -10.39 4.72 -13.75
N SER A 100 -9.93 5.95 -13.95
CA SER A 100 -9.19 6.40 -15.14
C SER A 100 -7.67 6.24 -15.07
N GLY A 101 -7.13 5.63 -14.00
CA GLY A 101 -5.69 5.37 -13.84
C GLY A 101 -4.89 6.49 -13.16
N GLY A 102 -5.53 7.56 -12.71
CA GLY A 102 -4.91 8.62 -11.93
C GLY A 102 -4.38 8.11 -10.59
N MET A 103 -3.15 8.44 -10.23
CA MET A 103 -2.47 7.93 -9.03
C MET A 103 -2.46 8.96 -7.89
N GLY A 104 -2.73 8.49 -6.67
CA GLY A 104 -2.51 9.28 -5.45
C GLY A 104 -1.03 9.53 -5.15
N PRO A 105 -0.70 10.49 -4.28
CA PRO A 105 0.69 10.83 -3.94
C PRO A 105 1.54 9.63 -3.49
N LYS A 106 1.02 8.78 -2.59
CA LYS A 106 1.76 7.60 -2.08
C LYS A 106 1.90 6.53 -3.16
N THR A 107 0.89 6.37 -4.00
CA THR A 107 0.94 5.49 -5.17
C THR A 107 2.02 5.92 -6.15
N LYS A 108 2.15 7.23 -6.44
CA LYS A 108 3.20 7.76 -7.32
C LYS A 108 4.61 7.46 -6.78
N CYS A 109 4.83 7.65 -5.48
CA CYS A 109 6.10 7.31 -4.83
C CYS A 109 6.40 5.80 -4.94
N PHE A 110 5.40 4.96 -4.68
CA PHE A 110 5.53 3.51 -4.83
C PHE A 110 5.88 3.11 -6.27
N TYR A 111 5.16 3.65 -7.25
CA TYR A 111 5.35 3.34 -8.66
C TYR A 111 6.73 3.78 -9.16
N SER A 112 7.23 4.94 -8.72
CA SER A 112 8.59 5.38 -8.99
C SER A 112 9.63 4.40 -8.46
N ARG A 113 9.51 3.98 -7.19
CA ARG A 113 10.41 3.01 -6.58
C ARG A 113 10.34 1.65 -7.27
N LEU A 114 9.14 1.21 -7.63
CA LEU A 114 8.93 -0.04 -8.36
C LEU A 114 9.67 -0.01 -9.70
N ALA A 115 9.62 1.11 -10.42
CA ALA A 115 10.35 1.29 -11.67
C ALA A 115 11.86 1.13 -11.45
N ASP A 116 12.42 1.74 -10.41
CA ASP A 116 13.86 1.62 -10.09
C ASP A 116 14.24 0.16 -9.77
N VAL A 117 13.45 -0.52 -8.95
CA VAL A 117 13.66 -1.93 -8.58
C VAL A 117 13.57 -2.84 -9.81
N MET A 118 12.63 -2.58 -10.72
CA MET A 118 12.49 -3.36 -11.95
C MET A 118 13.63 -3.11 -12.93
N ALA A 119 14.06 -1.86 -13.08
CA ALA A 119 15.18 -1.46 -13.93
C ALA A 119 16.47 -2.17 -13.50
N GLU A 120 16.78 -2.12 -12.20
CA GLU A 120 17.92 -2.81 -11.61
C GLU A 120 17.85 -4.32 -11.84
N LYS A 121 16.70 -4.94 -11.54
CA LYS A 121 16.50 -6.39 -11.67
C LYS A 121 16.60 -6.88 -13.12
N LYS A 122 16.15 -6.07 -14.08
CA LYS A 122 16.15 -6.42 -15.51
C LYS A 122 17.41 -5.95 -16.25
N HIS A 123 18.30 -5.20 -15.59
CA HIS A 123 19.42 -4.53 -16.24
C HIS A 123 18.99 -3.68 -17.46
N GLN A 124 17.86 -2.99 -17.32
CA GLN A 124 17.26 -2.16 -18.37
C GLN A 124 17.09 -0.72 -17.88
N PRO A 125 17.15 0.29 -18.77
CA PRO A 125 16.80 1.66 -18.40
C PRO A 125 15.39 1.75 -17.84
N ARG A 126 15.18 2.68 -16.89
CA ARG A 126 13.88 2.90 -16.22
C ARG A 126 12.72 3.11 -17.21
N SER A 127 12.99 3.78 -18.34
CA SER A 127 12.00 4.03 -19.41
C SER A 127 11.50 2.77 -20.12
N HIS A 128 12.18 1.63 -20.00
CA HIS A 128 11.79 0.38 -20.65
C HIS A 128 11.02 -0.59 -19.74
N VAL A 129 10.92 -0.29 -18.44
CA VAL A 129 10.36 -1.25 -17.46
C VAL A 129 8.97 -0.89 -16.95
N VAL A 130 8.57 0.38 -17.09
CA VAL A 130 7.31 0.91 -16.57
C VAL A 130 6.76 1.91 -17.60
N ALA A 131 5.47 1.76 -17.94
CA ALA A 131 4.73 2.64 -18.86
C ALA A 131 4.15 3.86 -18.13
#